data_AF-A0A521PLF1-F1
#
_entry.id   AF-A0A521PLF1-F1
#
_cell.length_a   1.000
_cell.length_b   1.000
_cell.length_c   1.000
_cell.angle_alpha   90.00
_cell.angle_beta   90.00
_cell.angle_gamma   90.00
#
_symmetry.space_group_name_H-M   'P 1'
#
loop_
_entity.id
_entity.type
_entity.pdbx_description
1 polymer ?
#
loop_
_entity_poly.entity_id
_entity_poly.type
_entity_poly.pdbx_seq_one_letter_code
_entity_poly.pdbx_strand_id
1 'polypeptide(L)'
;MMRSTKGLIGRLMWMTALLSVAMIAVAVSSWTHLHDVQTDARLAGSVRVAQLQRMADLELSVTRVSLQLRHGILSRTPDELARTLADIQAKRGLMDKILKDYEAALMAQGDKARFQGIPPQVAKFWQVGGENLALIQSGEKSAAFAYLVDHTIPVRNELLAALRESVDFQNQALRQDIEHVASNAGFTLNLILVLVLATIVLLVSMSTVLARQLARRLRQARALAEDVRDGELRPKAHLTEPGSDEFAPLMQALSHMQQTLSGIVREV
;
A
#
# COMPACT_ATOMS: atom_id res chain seq x y z
N MET A 1 45.76 -16.64 -0.96
CA MET A 1 45.22 -15.50 -1.73
C MET A 1 44.60 -16.05 -3.02
N MET A 2 43.29 -16.31 -2.99
CA MET A 2 42.59 -17.14 -3.98
C MET A 2 42.23 -16.28 -5.21
N ARG A 3 43.09 -16.26 -6.23
CA ARG A 3 42.78 -15.65 -7.54
C ARG A 3 41.73 -16.52 -8.23
N SER A 4 40.46 -16.24 -7.97
CA SER A 4 39.34 -16.79 -8.74
C SER A 4 39.31 -16.11 -10.11
N THR A 5 40.20 -16.51 -11.02
CA THR A 5 40.07 -16.20 -12.45
C THR A 5 38.96 -17.05 -13.02
N LYS A 6 37.71 -16.71 -12.69
CA LYS A 6 36.52 -17.25 -13.34
C LYS A 6 36.57 -16.84 -14.81
N GLY A 7 36.53 -17.82 -15.71
CA GLY A 7 36.39 -17.58 -17.15
C GLY A 7 35.15 -16.75 -17.49
N LEU A 8 34.94 -16.48 -18.76
CA LEU A 8 33.85 -15.70 -19.33
C LEU A 8 32.46 -16.24 -18.89
N ILE A 9 32.30 -17.57 -18.74
CA ILE A 9 31.08 -18.18 -18.20
C ILE A 9 30.92 -17.86 -16.72
N GLY A 10 31.98 -18.01 -15.93
CA GLY A 10 31.91 -17.71 -14.50
C GLY A 10 31.69 -16.21 -14.21
N ARG A 11 32.14 -15.33 -15.12
CA ARG A 11 31.77 -13.91 -15.12
C ARG A 11 30.30 -13.73 -15.46
N LEU A 12 29.81 -14.33 -16.55
CA LEU A 12 28.40 -14.28 -16.94
C LEU A 12 27.49 -14.73 -15.80
N MET A 13 27.79 -15.87 -15.15
CA MET A 13 27.02 -16.38 -14.00
C MET A 13 27.02 -15.42 -12.81
N TRP A 14 28.15 -14.75 -12.54
CA TRP A 14 28.20 -13.71 -11.51
C TRP A 14 27.36 -12.49 -11.89
N MET A 15 27.41 -12.07 -13.15
CA MET A 15 26.66 -10.93 -13.65
C MET A 15 25.15 -11.20 -13.59
N THR A 16 24.72 -12.39 -14.01
CA THR A 16 23.32 -12.80 -13.92
C THR A 16 22.87 -12.96 -12.46
N ALA A 17 23.69 -13.56 -11.60
CA ALA A 17 23.38 -13.66 -10.16
C ALA A 17 23.23 -12.28 -9.51
N LEU A 18 24.13 -11.33 -9.81
CA LEU A 18 24.04 -9.97 -9.31
C LEU A 18 22.76 -9.27 -9.79
N LEU A 19 22.41 -9.42 -11.07
CA LEU A 19 21.20 -8.85 -11.64
C LEU A 19 19.93 -9.47 -11.04
N SER A 20 19.92 -10.78 -10.82
CA SER A 20 18.82 -11.48 -10.15
C SER A 20 18.64 -10.98 -8.70
N VAL A 21 19.72 -10.82 -7.95
CA VAL A 21 19.67 -10.26 -6.59
C VAL A 21 19.15 -8.83 -6.60
N ALA A 22 19.61 -7.99 -7.53
CA ALA A 22 19.10 -6.64 -7.69
C ALA A 22 17.60 -6.64 -7.97
N MET A 23 17.12 -7.48 -8.90
CA MET A 23 15.69 -7.59 -9.22
C MET A 23 14.85 -8.09 -8.05
N ILE A 24 15.35 -9.06 -7.28
CA ILE A 24 14.68 -9.52 -6.05
C ILE A 24 14.59 -8.38 -5.03
N ALA A 25 15.66 -7.60 -4.85
CA ALA A 25 15.64 -6.46 -3.94
C ALA A 25 14.61 -5.40 -4.37
N VAL A 26 14.52 -5.08 -5.66
CA VAL A 26 13.49 -4.18 -6.19
C VAL A 26 12.10 -4.76 -5.97
N ALA A 27 11.88 -6.05 -6.24
CA ALA A 27 10.58 -6.70 -6.07
C ALA A 27 10.13 -6.70 -4.61
N VAL A 28 11.02 -7.04 -3.67
CA VAL A 28 10.72 -7.05 -2.22
C VAL A 28 10.45 -5.64 -1.70
N SER A 29 11.26 -4.65 -2.09
CA SER A 29 11.03 -3.25 -1.73
C SER A 29 9.71 -2.73 -2.30
N SER A 30 9.41 -3.00 -3.57
CA SER A 30 8.13 -2.64 -4.19
C SER A 30 6.95 -3.30 -3.48
N TRP A 31 7.08 -4.59 -3.13
CA TRP A 31 6.04 -5.33 -2.44
C TRP A 31 5.73 -4.75 -1.07
N THR A 32 6.77 -4.48 -0.26
CA THR A 32 6.61 -3.93 1.10
C THR A 32 5.96 -2.55 1.07
N HIS A 33 6.48 -1.63 0.26
CA HIS A 33 5.91 -0.28 0.17
C HIS A 33 4.50 -0.26 -0.43
N LEU A 34 4.20 -1.11 -1.42
CA LEU A 34 2.86 -1.19 -1.99
C LEU A 34 1.87 -1.79 -0.99
N HIS A 35 2.32 -2.71 -0.13
CA HIS A 35 1.51 -3.26 0.95
C HIS A 35 1.15 -2.20 2.00
N ASP A 36 2.09 -1.32 2.35
CA ASP A 36 1.85 -0.19 3.26
C ASP A 36 0.82 0.77 2.65
N VAL A 37 1.03 1.19 1.39
CA VAL A 37 0.08 2.06 0.66
C VAL A 37 -1.32 1.43 0.58
N GLN A 38 -1.41 0.12 0.35
CA GLN A 38 -2.70 -0.60 0.31
C GLN A 38 -3.37 -0.65 1.68
N THR A 39 -2.59 -0.82 2.76
CA THR A 39 -3.10 -0.88 4.13
C THR A 39 -3.61 0.49 4.57
N ASP A 40 -2.85 1.55 4.31
CA ASP A 40 -3.23 2.93 4.60
C ASP A 40 -4.46 3.34 3.79
N ALA A 41 -4.53 2.99 2.50
CA ALA A 41 -5.70 3.24 1.67
C ALA A 41 -6.95 2.50 2.16
N ARG A 42 -6.81 1.28 2.71
CA ARG A 42 -7.92 0.55 3.34
C ARG A 42 -8.36 1.24 4.64
N LEU A 43 -7.43 1.66 5.49
CA LEU A 43 -7.76 2.41 6.71
C LEU A 43 -8.53 3.70 6.38
N ALA A 44 -8.06 4.49 5.41
CA ALA A 44 -8.75 5.68 4.95
C ALA A 44 -10.15 5.34 4.39
N GLY A 45 -10.23 4.36 3.48
CA GLY A 45 -11.44 4.06 2.72
C GLY A 45 -12.48 3.21 3.44
N SER A 46 -12.12 2.04 3.95
CA SER A 46 -13.10 1.09 4.52
C SER A 46 -13.39 1.33 5.99
N VAL A 47 -12.44 1.92 6.73
CA VAL A 47 -12.60 2.15 8.15
C VAL A 47 -13.12 3.56 8.40
N ARG A 48 -12.38 4.59 8.00
CA ARG A 48 -12.67 5.96 8.43
C ARG A 48 -13.91 6.55 7.76
N VAL A 49 -14.12 6.29 6.48
CA VAL A 49 -15.39 6.66 5.81
C VAL A 49 -16.58 5.96 6.47
N ALA A 50 -16.46 4.68 6.81
CA ALA A 50 -17.54 3.96 7.50
C ALA A 50 -17.81 4.56 8.90
N GLN A 51 -16.78 4.99 9.63
CA GLN A 51 -16.94 5.68 10.90
C GLN A 51 -17.63 7.06 10.75
N LEU A 52 -17.29 7.83 9.71
CA LEU A 52 -17.97 9.08 9.39
C LEU A 52 -19.45 8.86 9.03
N GLN A 53 -19.76 7.83 8.24
CA GLN A 53 -21.14 7.46 7.91
C GLN A 53 -21.94 7.08 9.16
N ARG A 54 -21.36 6.29 10.07
CA ARG A 54 -21.99 5.94 11.35
C ARG A 54 -22.30 7.17 12.20
N MET A 55 -21.39 8.13 12.27
CA MET A 55 -21.62 9.38 13.00
C MET A 55 -22.72 10.23 12.34
N ALA A 56 -22.74 10.31 11.01
CA ALA A 56 -23.80 10.99 10.27
C ALA A 56 -25.18 10.33 10.49
N ASP A 57 -25.26 9.00 10.47
CA ASP A 57 -26.50 8.26 10.74
C ASP A 57 -26.99 8.46 12.19
N LEU A 58 -26.05 8.56 13.13
CA LEU A 58 -26.34 8.85 14.54
C LEU A 58 -26.89 10.29 14.70
N GLU A 59 -26.22 11.29 14.12
CA GLU A 59 -26.68 12.69 14.10
C GLU A 59 -28.08 12.82 13.47
N LEU A 60 -28.30 12.15 12.33
CA LEU A 60 -29.59 12.12 11.65
C LEU A 60 -30.67 11.48 12.54
N SER A 61 -30.34 10.40 13.23
CA SER A 61 -31.27 9.70 14.13
C SER A 61 -31.65 10.57 15.33
N VAL A 62 -30.68 11.22 15.97
CA VAL A 62 -30.90 12.20 17.06
C VAL A 62 -31.81 13.33 16.59
N THR A 63 -31.54 13.88 15.41
CA THR A 63 -32.33 14.95 14.80
C THR A 63 -33.77 14.49 14.54
N ARG A 64 -33.94 13.29 13.98
CA ARG A 64 -35.28 12.75 13.71
C ARG A 64 -36.06 12.47 14.99
N VAL A 65 -35.44 11.90 16.03
CA VAL A 65 -36.09 11.71 17.32
C VAL A 65 -36.56 13.05 17.90
N SER A 66 -35.72 14.10 17.83
CA SER A 66 -36.12 15.43 18.30
C SER A 66 -37.27 16.04 17.49
N LEU A 67 -37.36 15.76 16.19
CA LEU A 67 -38.49 16.15 15.34
C LEU A 67 -39.75 15.37 15.69
N GLN A 68 -39.63 14.06 15.91
CA GLN A 68 -40.75 13.21 16.31
C GLN A 68 -41.28 13.54 17.70
N LEU A 69 -40.43 13.92 18.65
CA LEU A 69 -40.90 14.41 19.96
C LEU A 69 -41.81 15.63 19.80
N ARG A 70 -41.42 16.60 18.94
CA ARG A 70 -42.30 17.75 18.62
C ARG A 70 -43.57 17.30 17.91
N HIS A 71 -43.47 16.39 16.94
CA HIS A 71 -44.63 15.87 16.23
C HIS A 71 -45.61 15.16 17.17
N GLY A 72 -45.11 14.41 18.15
CA GLY A 72 -45.90 13.72 19.18
C GLY A 72 -46.70 14.69 20.04
N ILE A 73 -46.09 15.80 20.48
CA ILE A 73 -46.80 16.88 21.22
C ILE A 73 -47.96 17.43 20.38
N LEU A 74 -47.75 17.60 19.08
CA LEU A 74 -48.72 18.19 18.15
C LEU A 74 -49.71 17.18 17.55
N SER A 75 -49.57 15.90 17.87
CA SER A 75 -50.43 14.84 17.34
C SER A 75 -51.91 15.12 17.63
N ARG A 76 -52.76 14.85 16.63
CA ARG A 76 -54.20 15.13 16.67
C ARG A 76 -55.02 13.89 16.93
N THR A 77 -54.47 12.71 16.62
CA THR A 77 -55.16 11.42 16.75
C THR A 77 -54.27 10.40 17.47
N PRO A 78 -54.86 9.38 18.12
CA PRO A 78 -54.11 8.28 18.71
C PRO A 78 -53.23 7.55 17.68
N ASP A 79 -53.71 7.40 16.43
CA ASP A 79 -52.96 6.75 15.36
C ASP A 79 -51.72 7.55 14.92
N GLU A 80 -51.83 8.88 14.82
CA GLU A 80 -50.69 9.76 14.55
C GLU A 80 -49.64 9.65 15.66
N LEU A 81 -50.08 9.59 16.92
CA LEU A 81 -49.19 9.42 18.06
C LEU A 81 -48.51 8.04 18.02
N ALA A 82 -49.27 6.96 17.80
CA ALA A 82 -48.73 5.60 17.73
C ALA A 82 -47.63 5.46 16.66
N ARG A 83 -47.83 6.05 15.47
CA ARG A 83 -46.80 6.07 14.41
C ARG A 83 -45.55 6.85 14.81
N THR A 84 -45.73 7.98 15.49
CA THR A 84 -44.63 8.79 16.03
C THR A 84 -43.80 7.99 17.03
N LEU A 85 -44.46 7.32 17.98
CA LEU A 85 -43.81 6.48 18.97
C LEU A 85 -43.05 5.32 18.33
N ALA A 86 -43.63 4.70 17.29
CA ALA A 86 -42.98 3.62 16.54
C ALA A 86 -41.70 4.10 15.82
N ASP A 87 -41.71 5.28 15.17
CA ASP A 87 -40.50 5.83 14.53
C ASP A 87 -39.41 6.17 15.57
N ILE A 88 -39.79 6.73 16.73
CA ILE A 88 -38.84 6.99 17.83
C ILE A 88 -38.18 5.67 18.28
N GLN A 89 -38.97 4.62 18.51
CA GLN A 89 -38.44 3.32 18.94
C GLN A 89 -37.55 2.68 17.87
N ALA A 90 -37.92 2.79 16.59
CA ALA A 90 -37.09 2.32 15.49
C ALA A 90 -35.74 3.06 15.43
N LYS A 91 -35.73 4.39 15.66
CA LYS A 91 -34.49 5.18 15.74
C LYS A 91 -33.66 4.83 16.95
N ARG A 92 -34.27 4.52 18.10
CA ARG A 92 -33.55 3.99 19.26
C ARG A 92 -32.79 2.72 18.93
N GLY A 93 -33.45 1.74 18.32
CA GLY A 93 -32.81 0.50 17.88
C GLY A 93 -31.67 0.74 16.88
N LEU A 94 -31.85 1.68 15.95
CA LEU A 94 -30.80 2.06 15.00
C LEU A 94 -29.58 2.69 15.70
N MET A 95 -29.82 3.63 16.62
CA MET A 95 -28.75 4.29 17.39
C MET A 95 -27.96 3.28 18.23
N ASP A 96 -28.65 2.35 18.90
CA ASP A 96 -28.01 1.28 19.68
C ASP A 96 -27.15 0.39 18.79
N LYS A 97 -27.63 0.04 17.59
CA LYS A 97 -26.85 -0.72 16.60
C LYS A 97 -25.62 0.06 16.13
N ILE A 98 -25.79 1.34 15.78
CA ILE A 98 -24.68 2.19 15.33
C ILE A 98 -23.58 2.26 16.38
N LEU A 99 -23.94 2.50 17.65
CA LEU A 99 -22.99 2.55 18.75
C LEU A 99 -22.24 1.22 18.91
N LYS A 100 -22.94 0.09 18.86
CA LYS A 100 -22.32 -1.25 18.98
C LYS A 100 -21.35 -1.53 17.85
N ASP A 101 -21.73 -1.35 16.59
CA ASP A 101 -20.78 -1.62 15.50
C ASP A 101 -19.70 -0.53 15.33
N TYR A 102 -19.91 0.69 15.85
CA TYR A 102 -18.83 1.68 15.99
C TYR A 102 -17.81 1.25 17.05
N GLU A 103 -18.26 0.81 18.22
CA GLU A 103 -17.42 0.28 19.29
C GLU A 103 -16.59 -0.91 18.81
N ALA A 104 -17.25 -1.92 18.21
CA ALA A 104 -16.57 -3.11 17.70
C ALA A 104 -15.48 -2.77 16.67
N ALA A 105 -15.75 -1.81 15.78
CA ALA A 105 -14.78 -1.35 14.80
C ALA A 105 -13.58 -0.64 15.44
N LEU A 106 -13.77 0.12 16.51
CA LEU A 106 -12.68 0.77 17.26
C LEU A 106 -11.86 -0.23 18.08
N MET A 107 -12.48 -1.26 18.66
CA MET A 107 -11.78 -2.33 19.37
C MET A 107 -10.77 -3.02 18.45
N ALA A 108 -11.15 -3.27 17.19
CA ALA A 108 -10.27 -3.86 16.20
C ALA A 108 -9.06 -2.96 15.84
N GLN A 109 -9.15 -1.66 16.09
CA GLN A 109 -8.11 -0.66 15.79
C GLN A 109 -7.28 -0.26 17.02
N GLY A 110 -7.67 -0.68 18.23
CA GLY A 110 -6.99 -0.31 19.47
C GLY A 110 -7.28 1.11 19.99
N ASP A 111 -8.24 1.84 19.42
CA ASP A 111 -8.55 3.24 19.78
C ASP A 111 -9.83 3.36 20.64
N LYS A 112 -9.77 2.86 21.88
CA LYS A 112 -10.91 2.87 22.83
C LYS A 112 -11.25 4.24 23.39
N ALA A 113 -10.24 5.10 23.60
CA ALA A 113 -10.38 6.31 24.41
C ALA A 113 -11.40 7.30 23.82
N ARG A 114 -11.49 7.35 22.49
CA ARG A 114 -12.30 8.32 21.76
C ARG A 114 -13.79 7.98 21.69
N PHE A 115 -14.16 6.73 21.94
CA PHE A 115 -15.58 6.34 21.99
C PHE A 115 -16.23 6.68 23.33
N GLN A 116 -15.48 6.87 24.41
CA GLN A 116 -16.03 6.90 25.76
C GLN A 116 -16.96 8.09 26.03
N GLY A 117 -16.87 9.18 25.25
CA GLY A 117 -17.69 10.37 25.43
C GLY A 117 -19.11 10.28 24.85
N ILE A 118 -19.33 9.51 23.78
CA ILE A 118 -20.61 9.51 23.04
C ILE A 118 -21.69 8.65 23.73
N PRO A 119 -21.44 7.39 24.15
CA PRO A 119 -22.47 6.55 24.75
C PRO A 119 -23.14 7.16 25.99
N PRO A 120 -22.41 7.80 26.94
CA PRO A 120 -23.05 8.47 28.07
C PRO A 120 -24.00 9.59 27.65
N GLN A 121 -23.65 10.36 26.62
CA GLN A 121 -24.50 11.43 26.11
C GLN A 121 -25.74 10.90 25.38
N VAL A 122 -25.60 9.80 24.63
CA VAL A 122 -26.75 9.10 24.03
C VAL A 122 -27.68 8.55 25.12
N ALA A 123 -27.12 7.98 26.19
CA ALA A 123 -27.90 7.52 27.33
C ALA A 123 -28.66 8.68 28.02
N LYS A 124 -27.97 9.81 28.26
CA LYS A 124 -28.57 11.02 28.81
C LYS A 124 -29.70 11.54 27.91
N PHE A 125 -29.50 11.58 26.59
CA PHE A 125 -30.52 11.96 25.61
C PHE A 125 -31.76 11.06 25.69
N TRP A 126 -31.58 9.75 25.82
CA TRP A 126 -32.71 8.82 25.97
C TRP A 126 -33.41 8.92 27.31
N GLN A 127 -32.69 9.25 28.38
CA GLN A 127 -33.29 9.48 29.69
C GLN A 127 -34.26 10.67 29.64
N VAL A 128 -33.78 11.86 29.26
CA VAL A 128 -34.65 13.05 29.17
C VAL A 128 -35.70 12.91 28.07
N GLY A 129 -35.35 12.27 26.95
CA GLY A 129 -36.29 11.98 25.87
C GLY A 129 -37.44 11.07 26.32
N GLY A 130 -37.16 10.09 27.19
CA GLY A 130 -38.16 9.20 27.77
C GLY A 130 -39.11 9.90 28.75
N GLU A 131 -38.57 10.79 29.60
CA GLU A 131 -39.39 11.63 30.49
C GLU A 131 -40.30 12.56 29.69
N ASN A 132 -39.78 13.17 28.62
CA ASN A 132 -40.60 13.97 27.71
C ASN A 132 -41.68 13.14 27.01
N LEU A 133 -41.35 11.91 26.60
CA LEU A 133 -42.29 10.99 25.96
C LEU A 133 -43.44 10.60 26.89
N ALA A 134 -43.17 10.43 28.18
CA ALA A 134 -44.20 10.13 29.18
C ALA A 134 -45.24 11.27 29.27
N LEU A 135 -44.81 12.53 29.25
CA LEU A 135 -45.70 13.70 29.22
C LEU A 135 -46.52 13.78 27.93
N ILE A 136 -45.92 13.40 26.79
CA ILE A 136 -46.64 13.30 25.52
C ILE A 136 -47.73 12.22 25.60
N GLN A 137 -47.41 11.06 26.19
CA GLN A 137 -48.35 9.95 26.32
C GLN A 137 -49.47 10.21 27.35
N SER A 138 -49.23 11.02 28.38
CA SER A 138 -50.26 11.46 29.32
C SER A 138 -51.20 12.53 28.74
N GLY A 139 -50.91 13.06 27.55
CA GLY A 139 -51.70 14.10 26.89
C GLY A 139 -51.39 15.52 27.40
N GLU A 140 -50.39 15.69 28.26
CA GLU A 140 -50.00 16.97 28.87
C GLU A 140 -49.13 17.82 27.93
N LYS A 141 -49.73 18.28 26.82
CA LYS A 141 -49.00 18.97 25.73
C LYS A 141 -48.18 20.17 26.20
N SER A 142 -48.71 21.02 27.08
CA SER A 142 -47.99 22.20 27.59
C SER A 142 -46.79 21.81 28.44
N ALA A 143 -46.94 20.80 29.30
CA ALA A 143 -45.84 20.30 30.14
C ALA A 143 -44.76 19.61 29.30
N ALA A 144 -45.16 18.79 28.32
CA ALA A 144 -44.24 18.17 27.37
C ALA A 144 -43.48 19.22 26.54
N PHE A 145 -44.13 20.30 26.12
CA PHE A 145 -43.45 21.37 25.40
C PHE A 145 -42.43 22.11 26.28
N ALA A 146 -42.80 22.47 27.51
CA ALA A 146 -41.87 23.09 28.46
C ALA A 146 -40.68 22.17 28.74
N TYR A 147 -40.92 20.89 29.04
CA TYR A 147 -39.87 19.90 29.28
C TYR A 147 -38.96 19.71 28.04
N LEU A 148 -39.53 19.66 26.84
CA LEU A 148 -38.76 19.60 25.60
C LEU A 148 -37.77 20.77 25.50
N VAL A 149 -38.24 22.00 25.76
CA VAL A 149 -37.43 23.22 25.65
C VAL A 149 -36.37 23.30 26.74
N ASP A 150 -36.77 23.06 27.98
CA ASP A 150 -35.94 23.32 29.16
C ASP A 150 -34.91 22.21 29.42
N HIS A 151 -35.20 20.96 29.01
CA HIS A 151 -34.39 19.79 29.37
C HIS A 151 -33.91 19.02 28.14
N THR A 152 -34.83 18.66 27.22
CA THR A 152 -34.49 17.76 26.11
C THR A 152 -33.62 18.44 25.05
N ILE A 153 -33.92 19.69 24.68
CA ILE A 153 -33.17 20.46 23.67
C ILE A 153 -31.73 20.72 24.11
N PRO A 154 -31.44 21.17 25.35
CA PRO A 154 -30.07 21.32 25.83
C PRO A 154 -29.25 20.03 25.72
N VAL A 155 -29.78 18.90 26.20
CA VAL A 155 -29.09 17.60 26.13
C VAL A 155 -28.88 17.14 24.69
N ARG A 156 -29.87 17.35 23.81
CA ARG A 156 -29.69 17.09 22.37
C ARG A 156 -28.55 17.91 21.80
N ASN A 157 -28.46 19.20 22.13
CA ASN A 157 -27.42 20.07 21.62
C ASN A 157 -26.03 19.68 22.13
N GLU A 158 -25.90 19.26 23.39
CA GLU A 158 -24.65 18.69 23.94
C GLU A 158 -24.21 17.45 23.15
N LEU A 159 -25.14 16.53 22.88
CA LEU A 159 -24.86 15.33 22.09
C LEU A 159 -24.45 15.70 20.66
N LEU A 160 -25.18 16.59 19.98
CA LEU A 160 -24.85 17.03 18.63
C LEU A 160 -23.48 17.73 18.56
N ALA A 161 -23.09 18.47 19.60
CA ALA A 161 -21.78 19.11 19.68
C ALA A 161 -20.65 18.07 19.76
N ALA A 162 -20.80 17.04 20.60
CA ALA A 162 -19.80 15.97 20.69
C ALA A 162 -19.73 15.10 19.42
N LEU A 163 -20.87 14.87 18.76
CA LEU A 163 -20.89 14.19 17.46
C LEU A 163 -20.11 14.98 16.41
N ARG A 164 -20.26 16.32 16.38
CA ARG A 164 -19.49 17.19 15.49
C ARG A 164 -18.00 17.13 15.79
N GLU A 165 -17.60 17.20 17.06
CA GLU A 165 -16.19 17.07 17.45
C GLU A 165 -15.60 15.73 16.99
N SER A 166 -16.35 14.64 17.13
CA SER A 166 -15.95 13.32 16.62
C SER A 166 -15.83 13.29 15.09
N VAL A 167 -16.78 13.91 14.37
CA VAL A 167 -16.74 14.03 12.91
C VAL A 167 -15.54 14.86 12.45
N ASP A 168 -15.27 16.00 13.08
CA ASP A 168 -14.14 16.87 12.76
C ASP A 168 -12.81 16.16 12.98
N PHE A 169 -12.68 15.44 14.10
CA PHE A 169 -11.53 14.60 14.39
C PHE A 169 -11.33 13.53 13.30
N GLN A 170 -12.40 12.81 12.94
CA GLN A 170 -12.31 11.78 11.91
C GLN A 170 -12.00 12.37 10.54
N ASN A 171 -12.54 13.54 10.19
CA ASN A 171 -12.18 14.25 8.97
C ASN A 171 -10.70 14.68 8.96
N GLN A 172 -10.19 15.20 10.08
CA GLN A 172 -8.81 15.66 10.17
C GLN A 172 -7.83 14.51 9.96
N ALA A 173 -8.00 13.40 10.69
CA ALA A 173 -7.11 12.27 10.47
C ALA A 173 -7.40 11.55 9.13
N LEU A 174 -8.52 11.81 8.44
CA LEU A 174 -8.75 11.26 7.07
C LEU A 174 -7.86 11.96 6.09
N ARG A 175 -7.78 13.29 6.23
CA ARG A 175 -6.88 14.12 5.44
C ARG A 175 -5.44 13.71 5.68
N GLN A 176 -5.05 13.49 6.94
CA GLN A 176 -3.70 13.00 7.27
C GLN A 176 -3.42 11.65 6.60
N ASP A 177 -4.31 10.66 6.73
CA ASP A 177 -4.12 9.35 6.09
C ASP A 177 -4.01 9.46 4.57
N ILE A 178 -4.85 10.28 3.93
CA ILE A 178 -4.79 10.52 2.48
C ILE A 178 -3.47 11.19 2.07
N GLU A 179 -3.01 12.19 2.83
CA GLU A 179 -1.72 12.86 2.59
C GLU A 179 -0.55 11.89 2.75
N HIS A 180 -0.58 11.04 3.78
CA HIS A 180 0.42 9.99 4.00
C HIS A 180 0.43 8.98 2.85
N VAL A 181 -0.74 8.50 2.40
CA VAL A 181 -0.87 7.62 1.24
C VAL A 181 -0.28 8.26 -0.01
N ALA A 182 -0.63 9.52 -0.30
CA ALA A 182 -0.17 10.22 -1.48
C ALA A 182 1.36 10.43 -1.47
N SER A 183 1.90 10.87 -0.33
CA SER A 183 3.35 11.05 -0.13
C SER A 183 4.11 9.73 -0.25
N ASN A 184 3.64 8.67 0.42
CA ASN A 184 4.28 7.35 0.40
C ASN A 184 4.22 6.73 -1.00
N ALA A 185 3.09 6.86 -1.71
CA ALA A 185 2.96 6.38 -3.08
C ALA A 185 3.92 7.11 -4.04
N GLY A 186 4.02 8.44 -3.93
CA GLY A 186 4.93 9.24 -4.74
C GLY A 186 6.41 8.90 -4.48
N PHE A 187 6.79 8.76 -3.21
CA PHE A 187 8.13 8.31 -2.82
C PHE A 187 8.44 6.91 -3.36
N THR A 188 7.51 5.97 -3.19
CA THR A 188 7.65 4.57 -3.65
C THR A 188 7.81 4.52 -5.16
N LEU A 189 7.01 5.26 -5.91
CA LEU A 189 7.10 5.32 -7.37
C LEU A 189 8.46 5.88 -7.82
N ASN A 190 8.94 6.96 -7.20
CA ASN A 190 10.26 7.51 -7.50
C ASN A 190 11.39 6.53 -7.16
N LEU A 191 11.31 5.84 -6.03
CA LEU A 191 12.29 4.83 -5.63
C LEU A 191 12.34 3.68 -6.64
N ILE A 192 11.19 3.15 -7.04
CA ILE A 192 11.08 2.07 -8.06
C ILE A 192 11.66 2.55 -9.39
N LEU A 193 11.32 3.75 -9.85
CA LEU A 193 11.86 4.30 -11.10
C LEU A 193 13.39 4.39 -11.08
N VAL A 194 13.96 4.90 -9.98
CA VAL A 194 15.43 4.99 -9.82
C VAL A 194 16.07 3.59 -9.80
N LEU A 195 15.49 2.63 -9.09
CA LEU A 195 16.01 1.26 -9.00
C LEU A 195 15.92 0.51 -10.34
N VAL A 196 14.82 0.69 -11.07
CA VAL A 196 14.65 0.12 -12.42
C VAL A 196 15.67 0.72 -13.38
N LEU A 197 15.82 2.05 -13.38
CA LEU A 197 16.81 2.74 -14.22
C LEU A 197 18.24 2.27 -13.90
N ALA A 198 18.58 2.15 -12.61
CA ALA A 198 19.87 1.62 -12.18
C ALA A 198 20.10 0.18 -12.67
N THR A 199 19.07 -0.68 -12.62
CA THR A 199 19.15 -2.04 -13.14
C THR A 199 19.35 -2.07 -14.66
N ILE A 200 18.66 -1.21 -15.41
CA ILE A 200 18.84 -1.08 -16.86
C ILE A 200 20.28 -0.66 -17.19
N VAL A 201 20.80 0.36 -16.51
CA VAL A 201 22.20 0.81 -16.70
C VAL A 201 23.19 -0.31 -16.36
N LEU A 202 22.95 -1.05 -15.28
CA LEU A 202 23.76 -2.20 -14.91
C LEU A 202 23.72 -3.30 -15.99
N LEU A 203 22.53 -3.65 -16.49
CA LEU A 203 22.36 -4.65 -17.54
C LEU A 203 23.08 -4.25 -18.84
N VAL A 204 22.89 -3.02 -19.29
CA VAL A 204 23.52 -2.51 -20.52
C VAL A 204 25.04 -2.47 -20.38
N SER A 205 25.55 -2.01 -19.25
CA SER A 205 27.00 -1.98 -18.99
C SER A 205 27.61 -3.39 -18.95
N MET A 206 26.96 -4.35 -18.27
CA MET A 206 27.40 -5.74 -18.24
C MET A 206 27.37 -6.40 -19.62
N SER A 207 26.26 -6.23 -20.34
CA SER A 207 26.08 -6.79 -21.69
C SER A 207 27.12 -6.25 -22.67
N THR A 208 27.37 -4.92 -22.66
CA THR A 208 28.39 -4.31 -23.53
C THR A 208 29.80 -4.77 -23.19
N VAL A 209 30.14 -4.94 -21.91
CA VAL A 209 31.45 -5.47 -21.48
C VAL A 209 31.64 -6.92 -21.95
N LEU A 210 30.63 -7.78 -21.78
CA LEU A 210 30.68 -9.17 -22.23
C LEU A 210 30.79 -9.27 -23.76
N ALA A 211 29.96 -8.50 -24.49
CA ALA A 211 29.97 -8.48 -25.96
C ALA A 211 31.35 -8.06 -26.51
N ARG A 212 31.98 -7.04 -25.90
CA ARG A 212 33.34 -6.60 -26.28
C ARG A 212 34.39 -7.68 -25.99
N GLN A 213 34.29 -8.40 -24.87
CA GLN A 213 35.21 -9.48 -24.52
C GLN A 213 35.10 -10.66 -25.49
N LEU A 214 33.86 -11.09 -25.78
CA LEU A 214 33.56 -12.15 -26.75
C LEU A 214 34.05 -11.78 -28.16
N ALA A 215 33.71 -10.58 -28.64
CA ALA A 215 34.12 -10.12 -29.96
C ALA A 215 35.65 -10.02 -30.09
N ARG A 216 36.36 -9.62 -29.03
CA ARG A 216 37.82 -9.60 -29.01
C ARG A 216 38.41 -11.00 -29.11
N ARG A 217 37.91 -11.96 -28.33
CA ARG A 217 38.38 -13.36 -28.36
C ARG A 217 38.09 -14.03 -29.70
N LEU A 218 36.90 -13.80 -30.26
CA LEU A 218 36.54 -14.34 -31.57
C LEU A 218 37.43 -13.78 -32.69
N ARG A 219 37.77 -12.48 -32.65
CA ARG A 219 38.73 -11.89 -33.60
C ARG A 219 40.14 -12.49 -33.47
N GLN A 220 40.61 -12.75 -32.24
CA GLN A 220 41.91 -13.39 -32.02
C GLN A 220 41.96 -14.81 -32.60
N ALA A 221 40.92 -15.62 -32.33
CA ALA A 221 40.83 -16.98 -32.87
C ALA A 221 40.74 -16.97 -34.40
N ARG A 222 39.94 -16.05 -34.97
CA ARG A 222 39.83 -15.87 -36.42
C ARG A 222 41.18 -15.49 -37.06
N ALA A 223 41.88 -14.51 -36.49
CA ALA A 223 43.18 -14.08 -37.01
C ALA A 223 44.21 -15.21 -37.01
N LEU A 224 44.25 -16.03 -35.95
CA LEU A 224 45.16 -17.18 -35.88
C LEU A 224 44.81 -18.25 -36.93
N ALA A 225 43.53 -18.48 -37.21
CA ALA A 225 43.10 -19.39 -38.28
C ALA A 225 43.42 -18.84 -39.68
N GLU A 226 43.26 -17.52 -39.89
CA GLU A 226 43.65 -16.84 -41.13
C GLU A 226 45.17 -16.90 -41.36
N ASP A 227 45.99 -16.66 -40.33
CA ASP A 227 47.46 -16.81 -40.40
C ASP A 227 47.87 -18.22 -40.83
N VAL A 228 47.24 -19.27 -40.28
CA VAL A 228 47.52 -20.66 -40.68
C VAL A 228 47.11 -20.91 -42.14
N ARG A 229 45.93 -20.42 -42.55
CA ARG A 229 45.44 -20.57 -43.93
C ARG A 229 46.36 -19.89 -44.94
N ASP A 230 46.86 -18.71 -44.59
CA ASP A 230 47.67 -17.87 -45.48
C ASP A 230 49.17 -18.27 -45.45
N GLY A 231 49.54 -19.31 -44.69
CA GLY A 231 50.90 -19.84 -44.62
C GLY A 231 51.85 -19.06 -43.71
N GLU A 232 51.33 -18.11 -42.92
CA GLU A 232 52.09 -17.36 -41.92
C GLU A 232 52.27 -18.19 -40.64
N LEU A 233 53.33 -19.01 -40.62
CA LEU A 233 53.57 -19.98 -39.54
C LEU A 233 54.45 -19.44 -38.39
N ARG A 234 54.67 -18.12 -38.32
CA ARG A 234 55.44 -17.49 -37.24
C ARG A 234 54.51 -17.12 -36.08
N PRO A 235 54.79 -17.56 -34.84
CA PRO A 235 53.95 -17.21 -33.69
C PRO A 235 53.94 -15.70 -33.44
N LYS A 236 52.76 -15.07 -33.55
CA LYS A 236 52.54 -13.68 -33.15
C LYS A 236 52.19 -13.66 -31.67
N ALA A 237 53.12 -13.21 -30.81
CA ALA A 237 53.00 -13.29 -29.34
C ALA A 237 51.66 -12.77 -28.75
N HIS A 238 51.06 -11.75 -29.36
CA HIS A 238 49.77 -11.17 -28.92
C HIS A 238 48.54 -12.01 -29.29
N LEU A 239 48.68 -13.02 -30.16
CA LEU A 239 47.65 -13.99 -30.53
C LEU A 239 47.84 -15.34 -29.83
N THR A 240 49.02 -15.60 -29.27
CA THR A 240 49.38 -16.90 -28.69
C THR A 240 49.31 -16.95 -27.17
N GLU A 241 49.05 -15.83 -26.47
CA GLU A 241 48.87 -15.89 -25.02
C GLU A 241 47.68 -16.80 -24.66
N PRO A 242 47.90 -17.94 -23.99
CA PRO A 242 46.81 -18.78 -23.51
C PRO A 242 46.11 -17.99 -22.41
N GLY A 243 44.95 -17.42 -22.71
CA GLY A 243 44.05 -16.96 -21.67
C GLY A 243 43.73 -18.11 -20.72
N SER A 244 43.29 -17.83 -19.50
CA SER A 244 42.75 -18.85 -18.60
C SER A 244 41.22 -18.96 -18.72
N ASP A 245 40.66 -18.62 -19.89
CA ASP A 245 39.23 -18.58 -20.15
C ASP A 245 38.80 -19.74 -21.07
N GLU A 246 37.51 -19.83 -21.36
CA GLU A 246 36.90 -20.95 -22.09
C GLU A 246 37.35 -21.00 -23.57
N PHE A 247 38.02 -19.95 -24.07
CA PHE A 247 38.64 -19.94 -25.39
C PHE A 247 40.07 -20.50 -25.37
N ALA A 248 40.66 -20.74 -24.19
CA ALA A 248 42.02 -21.25 -24.06
C ALA A 248 42.23 -22.59 -24.79
N PRO A 249 41.35 -23.61 -24.68
CA PRO A 249 41.54 -24.87 -25.40
C PRO A 249 41.48 -24.70 -26.91
N LEU A 250 40.62 -23.81 -27.42
CA LEU A 250 40.52 -23.50 -28.84
C LEU A 250 41.78 -22.80 -29.36
N MET A 251 42.25 -21.78 -28.62
CA MET A 251 43.48 -21.06 -28.96
C MET A 251 44.69 -22.00 -28.90
N GLN A 252 44.74 -22.91 -27.93
CA GLN A 252 45.79 -23.92 -27.80
C GLN A 252 45.78 -24.88 -28.99
N ALA A 253 44.61 -25.40 -29.40
CA ALA A 253 44.50 -26.29 -30.55
C ALA A 253 44.93 -25.61 -31.87
N LEU A 254 44.52 -24.35 -32.08
CA LEU A 254 44.95 -23.56 -33.25
C LEU A 254 46.46 -23.29 -33.24
N SER A 255 47.03 -22.97 -32.07
CA SER A 255 48.47 -22.74 -31.93
C SER A 255 49.30 -24.01 -32.16
N HIS A 256 48.82 -25.16 -31.67
CA HIS A 256 49.46 -26.44 -31.89
C HIS A 256 49.43 -26.82 -33.37
N MET A 257 48.31 -26.62 -34.07
CA MET A 257 48.20 -26.83 -35.51
C MET A 257 49.20 -25.98 -36.30
N GLN A 258 49.34 -24.69 -35.96
CA GLN A 258 50.33 -23.80 -36.57
C GLN A 258 51.77 -24.30 -36.35
N GLN A 259 52.10 -24.76 -35.14
CA GLN A 259 53.42 -25.29 -34.80
C GLN A 259 53.73 -26.59 -35.58
N THR A 260 52.78 -27.52 -35.65
CA THR A 260 52.95 -28.77 -36.40
C THR A 260 53.16 -28.50 -37.88
N LEU A 261 52.36 -27.62 -38.49
CA LEU A 261 52.52 -27.23 -39.90
C LEU A 261 53.86 -26.51 -40.12
N SER A 262 54.30 -25.64 -39.20
CA SER A 262 55.62 -25.00 -39.28
C SER A 262 56.77 -26.01 -39.21
N GLY A 263 56.61 -27.07 -38.43
CA GLY A 263 57.60 -28.15 -38.31
C GLY A 263 57.73 -28.91 -39.63
N ILE A 264 56.59 -29.36 -40.19
CA ILE A 264 56.55 -30.09 -41.46
C ILE A 264 57.19 -29.27 -42.60
N VAL A 265 56.89 -27.98 -42.71
CA VAL A 265 57.46 -27.12 -43.76
C VAL A 265 58.97 -26.86 -43.56
N ARG A 266 59.52 -27.02 -42.34
CA ARG A 266 60.95 -26.90 -42.08
C ARG A 266 61.73 -28.20 -42.32
N GLU A 267 61.06 -29.35 -42.27
CA GLU A 267 61.67 -30.67 -42.49
C GLU A 267 61.77 -31.04 -43.99
N VAL A 268 61.04 -30.32 -44.86
CA VAL A 268 61.11 -30.43 -46.32
C VAL A 268 62.05 -29.37 -46.88
#